data_AF-A0A7W6F4D9-F1
#
_entry.id   AF-A0A7W6F4D9-F1
#
_cell.length_a   1.000
_cell.length_b   1.000
_cell.length_c   1.000
_cell.angle_alpha   90.00
_cell.angle_beta   90.00
_cell.angle_gamma   90.00
#
_symmetry.space_group_name_H-M   'P 1'
#
loop_
_entity.id
_entity.type
_entity.pdbx_description
1 polymer ?
#
loop_
_entity_poly.entity_id
_entity_poly.type
_entity_poly.pdbx_seq_one_letter_code
_entity_poly.pdbx_strand_id
1 'polypeptide(L)'
;MISGNAARLKAAQALLLRFIEIGRVKDIKRHAALQRSPAGWPITRDDFAGQIKARLDGKLPDQLETSYCGPAVFLYCLIHDRPDIYVTYAISLWERGRFRFGNRNAALSLSSADGEIPAAIKLRQARAATPRRRHINDIDWMTMSCLSASTRPVDVGAVTPRDEFGSITYPRVLRRWFVAAGAAVRADTMGAGLLKSPLAETLTLMKH
;
A
#
# COMPACT_ATOMS: atom_id res chain seq x y z
N MET A 1 -19.79 -8.37 -14.75
CA MET A 1 -19.08 -7.07 -14.64
C MET A 1 -19.69 -6.33 -13.45
N ILE A 2 -18.98 -6.18 -12.33
CA ILE A 2 -19.53 -5.57 -11.12
C ILE A 2 -19.50 -4.05 -11.28
N SER A 3 -20.67 -3.43 -11.43
CA SER A 3 -20.87 -1.98 -11.62
C SER A 3 -20.21 -1.10 -10.56
N GLY A 4 -19.95 -1.64 -9.35
CA GLY A 4 -19.28 -0.94 -8.25
C GLY A 4 -17.80 -0.60 -8.50
N ASN A 5 -17.10 -1.30 -9.39
CA ASN A 5 -15.67 -1.04 -9.65
C ASN A 5 -15.48 0.28 -10.43
N ALA A 6 -16.32 0.55 -11.43
CA ALA A 6 -16.20 1.75 -12.27
C ALA A 6 -16.37 3.06 -11.46
N ALA A 7 -17.31 3.10 -10.53
CA ALA A 7 -17.52 4.27 -9.66
C ALA A 7 -16.32 4.51 -8.73
N ARG A 8 -15.76 3.45 -8.14
CA ARG A 8 -14.57 3.51 -7.30
C ARG A 8 -13.34 3.95 -8.09
N LEU A 9 -13.16 3.43 -9.31
CA LEU A 9 -12.10 3.86 -10.21
C LEU A 9 -12.23 5.34 -10.57
N LYS A 10 -13.44 5.81 -10.88
CA LYS A 10 -13.70 7.24 -11.15
C LYS A 10 -13.35 8.12 -9.93
N ALA A 11 -13.70 7.67 -8.72
CA ALA A 11 -13.32 8.36 -7.49
C ALA A 11 -11.80 8.41 -7.29
N ALA A 12 -11.10 7.31 -7.56
CA ALA A 12 -9.64 7.23 -7.52
C ALA A 12 -8.99 8.21 -8.51
N GLN A 13 -9.49 8.27 -9.74
CA GLN A 13 -9.03 9.19 -10.77
C GLN A 13 -9.27 10.66 -10.37
N ALA A 14 -10.44 10.98 -9.78
CA ALA A 14 -10.74 12.32 -9.30
C ALA A 14 -9.79 12.75 -8.16
N LEU A 15 -9.45 11.84 -7.24
CA LEU A 15 -8.46 12.10 -6.19
C LEU A 15 -7.08 12.40 -6.78
N LEU A 16 -6.64 11.61 -7.76
CA LEU A 16 -5.37 11.82 -8.44
C LEU A 16 -5.34 13.15 -9.21
N LEU A 17 -6.40 13.49 -9.94
CA LEU A 17 -6.51 14.76 -10.66
C LEU A 17 -6.40 15.95 -9.71
N ARG A 18 -7.14 15.93 -8.61
CA ARG A 18 -7.05 16.97 -7.57
C ARG A 18 -5.63 17.10 -7.02
N PHE A 19 -4.97 15.97 -6.77
CA PHE A 19 -3.59 15.95 -6.29
C PHE A 19 -2.61 16.58 -7.32
N ILE A 20 -2.81 16.33 -8.61
CA ILE A 20 -2.02 16.93 -9.69
C ILE A 20 -2.26 18.45 -9.76
N GLU A 21 -3.52 18.88 -9.75
CA GLU A 21 -3.92 20.29 -9.85
C GLU A 21 -3.35 21.14 -8.71
N ILE A 22 -3.37 20.62 -7.49
CA ILE A 22 -2.75 21.29 -6.32
C ILE A 22 -1.28 21.59 -6.60
N GLY A 23 -0.56 20.72 -7.31
CA GLY A 23 0.85 20.90 -7.65
C GLY A 23 1.15 21.96 -8.71
N ARG A 24 0.15 22.39 -9.50
CA ARG A 24 0.32 23.24 -10.69
C ARG A 24 0.04 24.73 -10.43
N VAL A 25 0.34 25.21 -9.23
CA VAL A 25 0.20 26.64 -8.90
C VAL A 25 1.15 27.51 -9.72
N LYS A 26 0.72 28.73 -10.08
CA LYS A 26 1.53 29.68 -10.88
C LYS A 26 2.71 30.29 -10.12
N ASP A 27 2.60 30.37 -8.79
CA ASP A 27 3.69 30.88 -7.95
C ASP A 27 4.86 29.90 -7.94
N ILE A 28 6.03 30.35 -8.40
CA ILE A 28 7.21 29.49 -8.60
C ILE A 28 7.72 28.90 -7.28
N LYS A 29 7.76 29.68 -6.19
CA LYS A 29 8.26 29.22 -4.89
C LYS A 29 7.32 28.18 -4.30
N ARG A 30 6.01 28.45 -4.35
CA ARG A 30 4.96 27.54 -3.89
C ARG A 30 4.91 26.28 -4.74
N HIS A 31 5.06 26.40 -6.06
CA HIS A 31 5.14 25.26 -6.97
C HIS A 31 6.31 24.35 -6.57
N ALA A 32 7.52 24.90 -6.43
CA ALA A 32 8.70 24.12 -6.04
C ALA A 32 8.52 23.41 -4.69
N ALA A 33 7.89 24.06 -3.71
CA ALA A 33 7.59 23.44 -2.41
C ALA A 33 6.59 22.27 -2.54
N LEU A 34 5.55 22.44 -3.35
CA LEU A 34 4.50 21.43 -3.55
C LEU A 34 4.97 20.21 -4.34
N GLN A 35 6.09 20.30 -5.05
CA GLN A 35 6.70 19.15 -5.73
C GLN A 35 7.40 18.20 -4.77
N ARG A 36 7.67 18.61 -3.53
CA ARG A 36 8.32 17.77 -2.51
C ARG A 36 7.28 17.20 -1.56
N SER A 37 7.46 15.94 -1.19
CA SER A 37 6.69 15.28 -0.13
C SER A 37 6.87 16.05 1.18
N PRO A 38 5.80 16.61 1.79
CA PRO A 38 5.88 17.19 3.13
C PRO A 38 6.32 16.14 4.16
N ALA A 39 5.92 14.88 3.95
CA ALA A 39 6.31 13.73 4.76
C ALA A 39 7.70 13.17 4.41
N GLY A 40 8.61 13.96 3.84
CA GLY A 40 10.00 13.56 3.63
C GLY A 40 10.29 12.43 2.61
N TRP A 41 9.30 11.88 1.91
CA TRP A 41 9.52 10.83 0.91
C TRP A 41 10.39 11.31 -0.26
N PRO A 42 11.28 10.45 -0.80
CA PRO A 42 12.27 10.84 -1.80
C PRO A 42 11.70 10.77 -3.22
N ILE A 43 10.41 11.08 -3.39
CA ILE A 43 9.66 11.01 -4.65
C ILE A 43 8.96 12.34 -4.89
N THR A 44 9.10 12.89 -6.10
CA THR A 44 8.44 14.14 -6.47
C THR A 44 6.93 13.94 -6.62
N ARG A 45 6.16 15.02 -6.53
CA ARG A 45 4.71 14.98 -6.78
C ARG A 45 4.39 14.44 -8.17
N ASP A 46 5.13 14.87 -9.19
CA ASP A 46 4.91 14.45 -10.58
C ASP A 46 5.25 12.96 -10.79
N ASP A 47 6.38 12.48 -10.28
CA ASP A 47 6.74 11.06 -10.36
C ASP A 47 5.74 10.19 -9.60
N PHE A 48 5.31 10.66 -8.42
CA PHE A 48 4.31 9.98 -7.61
C PHE A 48 2.97 9.89 -8.34
N ALA A 49 2.50 10.99 -8.92
CA ALA A 49 1.27 11.02 -9.70
C ALA A 49 1.35 10.11 -10.93
N GLY A 50 2.49 10.10 -11.63
CA GLY A 50 2.75 9.20 -12.75
C GLY A 50 2.72 7.73 -12.34
N GLN A 51 3.32 7.38 -11.20
CA GLN A 51 3.28 6.02 -10.67
C GLN A 51 1.87 5.60 -10.25
N ILE A 52 1.08 6.45 -9.57
CA ILE A 52 -0.34 6.16 -9.29
C ILE A 52 -1.12 5.95 -10.59
N LYS A 53 -0.98 6.85 -11.57
CA LYS A 53 -1.68 6.73 -12.85
C LYS A 53 -1.40 5.37 -13.49
N ALA A 54 -0.13 4.96 -13.52
CA ALA A 54 0.24 3.66 -14.05
C ALA A 54 -0.45 2.50 -13.32
N ARG A 55 -0.68 2.59 -11.99
CA ARG A 55 -1.45 1.58 -11.25
C ARG A 55 -2.91 1.51 -11.69
N LEU A 56 -3.54 2.68 -11.81
CA LEU A 56 -4.93 2.77 -12.26
C LEU A 56 -5.10 2.30 -13.71
N ASP A 57 -4.05 2.39 -14.52
CA ASP A 57 -3.99 1.89 -15.90
C ASP A 57 -3.59 0.40 -15.99
N GLY A 58 -3.39 -0.29 -14.85
CA GLY A 58 -3.19 -1.75 -14.79
C GLY A 58 -1.77 -2.23 -14.48
N LYS A 59 -0.82 -1.34 -14.18
CA LYS A 59 0.53 -1.75 -13.75
C LYS A 59 0.48 -2.36 -12.35
N LEU A 60 0.94 -3.61 -12.20
CA LEU A 60 0.85 -4.37 -10.96
C LEU A 60 1.96 -4.03 -9.94
N PRO A 61 1.67 -3.96 -8.62
CA PRO A 61 2.69 -3.76 -7.59
C PRO A 61 3.84 -4.75 -7.73
N ASP A 62 5.08 -4.28 -7.57
CA ASP A 62 6.28 -5.09 -7.81
C ASP A 62 7.22 -5.02 -6.62
N GLN A 63 7.22 -6.09 -5.82
CA GLN A 63 8.09 -6.25 -4.66
C GLN A 63 9.56 -6.49 -5.03
N LEU A 64 9.85 -6.91 -6.26
CA LEU A 64 11.15 -7.43 -6.70
C LEU A 64 11.71 -8.52 -5.77
N GLU A 65 12.99 -8.44 -5.43
CA GLU A 65 13.72 -9.38 -4.58
C GLU A 65 13.45 -9.17 -3.08
N THR A 66 12.49 -8.30 -2.71
CA THR A 66 12.12 -8.11 -1.29
C THR A 66 11.11 -9.17 -0.83
N SER A 67 10.99 -9.40 0.48
CA SER A 67 9.99 -10.32 1.04
C SER A 67 8.61 -9.70 1.25
N TYR A 68 8.24 -8.67 0.46
CA TYR A 68 6.94 -8.01 0.53
C TYR A 68 5.82 -8.71 -0.25
N CYS A 69 5.84 -10.04 -0.37
CA CYS A 69 4.78 -10.77 -1.09
C CYS A 69 3.39 -10.58 -0.49
N GLY A 70 3.28 -10.57 0.83
CA GLY A 70 2.01 -10.23 1.51
C GLY A 70 1.52 -8.82 1.19
N PRO A 71 2.32 -7.75 1.43
CA PRO A 71 1.96 -6.40 1.02
C PRO A 71 1.63 -6.27 -0.46
N ALA A 72 2.40 -6.88 -1.35
CA ALA A 72 2.18 -6.81 -2.80
C ALA A 72 0.85 -7.42 -3.21
N VAL A 73 0.50 -8.61 -2.68
CA VAL A 73 -0.79 -9.26 -2.92
C VAL A 73 -1.94 -8.42 -2.36
N PHE A 74 -1.80 -7.88 -1.14
CA PHE A 74 -2.83 -7.01 -0.58
C PHE A 74 -3.06 -5.75 -1.42
N LEU A 75 -2.00 -5.08 -1.84
CA LEU A 75 -2.08 -3.89 -2.69
C LEU A 75 -2.65 -4.19 -4.07
N TYR A 76 -2.29 -5.34 -4.66
CA TYR A 76 -2.90 -5.84 -5.89
C TYR A 76 -4.43 -5.93 -5.73
N CYS A 77 -4.91 -6.65 -4.71
CA CYS A 77 -6.34 -6.77 -4.45
C CYS A 77 -6.99 -5.41 -4.19
N LEU A 78 -6.32 -4.52 -3.45
CA LEU A 78 -6.84 -3.19 -3.14
C LEU A 78 -6.97 -2.31 -4.39
N ILE A 79 -6.00 -2.32 -5.31
CA ILE A 79 -6.09 -1.59 -6.58
C ILE A 79 -7.27 -2.09 -7.41
N HIS A 80 -7.48 -3.40 -7.45
CA HIS A 80 -8.54 -4.00 -8.28
C HIS A 80 -9.95 -3.88 -7.69
N ASP A 81 -10.12 -3.92 -6.37
CA ASP A 81 -11.45 -3.83 -5.72
C ASP A 81 -11.79 -2.42 -5.19
N ARG A 82 -10.81 -1.73 -4.60
CA ARG A 82 -10.94 -0.42 -3.94
C ARG A 82 -9.83 0.56 -4.39
N PRO A 83 -9.74 0.89 -5.69
CA PRO A 83 -8.73 1.83 -6.18
C PRO A 83 -8.82 3.20 -5.49
N ASP A 84 -10.02 3.60 -5.05
CA ASP A 84 -10.27 4.81 -4.26
C ASP A 84 -9.51 4.81 -2.93
N ILE A 85 -9.53 3.67 -2.22
CA ILE A 85 -8.77 3.53 -0.97
C ILE A 85 -7.27 3.47 -1.26
N TYR A 86 -6.84 2.74 -2.29
CA TYR A 86 -5.43 2.68 -2.66
C TYR A 86 -4.84 4.08 -2.92
N VAL A 87 -5.52 4.90 -3.73
CA VAL A 87 -5.08 6.27 -4.03
C VAL A 87 -5.09 7.14 -2.78
N THR A 88 -6.15 7.08 -1.96
CA THR A 88 -6.22 7.83 -0.70
C THR A 88 -5.08 7.45 0.25
N TYR A 89 -4.80 6.15 0.36
CA TYR A 89 -3.72 5.61 1.16
C TYR A 89 -2.35 6.14 0.70
N ALA A 90 -2.03 5.98 -0.59
CA ALA A 90 -0.76 6.43 -1.14
C ALA A 90 -0.59 7.94 -0.98
N ILE A 91 -1.61 8.75 -1.30
CA ILE A 91 -1.55 10.21 -1.14
C ILE A 91 -1.32 10.59 0.33
N SER A 92 -2.02 9.94 1.27
CA SER A 92 -1.86 10.23 2.70
C SER A 92 -0.46 9.89 3.22
N LEU A 93 0.15 8.81 2.70
CA LEU A 93 1.56 8.53 3.02
C LEU A 93 2.49 9.60 2.45
N TRP A 94 2.29 10.03 1.20
CA TRP A 94 3.10 11.07 0.58
C TRP A 94 2.94 12.43 1.30
N GLU A 95 1.73 12.78 1.72
CA GLU A 95 1.46 14.07 2.37
C GLU A 95 1.79 14.09 3.86
N ARG A 96 1.59 12.97 4.57
CA ARG A 96 1.58 12.92 6.05
C ARG A 96 2.33 11.74 6.67
N GLY A 97 2.90 10.84 5.85
CA GLY A 97 3.62 9.63 6.27
C GLY A 97 2.80 8.61 7.05
N ARG A 98 1.49 8.82 7.16
CA ARG A 98 0.58 7.99 7.93
C ARG A 98 -0.78 7.87 7.26
N PHE A 99 -1.44 6.75 7.54
CA PHE A 99 -2.79 6.49 7.07
C PHE A 99 -3.52 5.63 8.09
N ARG A 100 -4.85 5.63 8.07
CA ARG A 100 -5.65 4.74 8.90
C ARG A 100 -6.71 4.07 8.04
N PHE A 101 -6.59 2.76 7.86
CA PHE A 101 -7.65 1.95 7.29
C PHE A 101 -8.79 1.78 8.32
N GLY A 102 -10.02 1.67 7.83
CA GLY A 102 -11.20 1.30 8.61
C GLY A 102 -11.82 2.44 9.44
N ASN A 103 -13.02 2.17 9.97
CA ASN A 103 -13.69 3.02 10.96
C ASN A 103 -13.58 2.39 12.38
N ARG A 104 -14.27 2.96 13.38
CA ARG A 104 -14.09 2.68 14.82
C ARG A 104 -14.00 1.19 15.23
N ASN A 105 -14.55 0.26 14.46
CA ASN A 105 -14.66 -1.16 14.84
C ASN A 105 -13.55 -2.07 14.30
N ALA A 106 -12.78 -1.65 13.29
CA ALA A 106 -11.68 -2.44 12.73
C ALA A 106 -10.63 -1.54 12.06
N ALA A 107 -9.98 -0.71 12.87
CA ALA A 107 -9.01 0.23 12.34
C ALA A 107 -7.57 -0.29 12.37
N LEU A 108 -6.83 0.03 11.32
CA LEU A 108 -5.39 -0.22 11.23
C LEU A 108 -4.69 1.10 10.91
N SER A 109 -3.93 1.59 11.89
CA SER A 109 -3.06 2.75 11.70
C SER A 109 -1.76 2.28 11.06
N LEU A 110 -1.38 2.92 9.97
CA LEU A 110 -0.12 2.78 9.28
C LEU A 110 0.71 4.04 9.47
N SER A 111 2.01 3.84 9.65
CA SER A 111 3.02 4.89 9.65
C SER A 111 4.25 4.33 8.95
N SER A 112 5.11 5.22 8.45
CA SER A 112 6.45 4.82 8.03
C SER A 112 7.16 4.06 9.16
N ALA A 113 7.84 2.97 8.79
CA ALA A 113 8.40 1.98 9.71
C ALA A 113 9.35 2.54 10.77
N ASP A 114 10.07 3.59 10.40
CA ASP A 114 11.14 4.20 11.20
C ASP A 114 10.94 5.71 11.31
N GLY A 115 9.72 6.18 11.05
CA GLY A 115 9.48 7.57 10.67
C GLY A 115 9.76 7.80 9.19
N GLU A 116 9.25 8.92 8.69
CA GLU A 116 9.22 9.32 7.29
C GLU A 116 10.62 9.43 6.64
N ILE A 117 11.56 10.01 7.38
CA ILE A 117 12.90 10.35 6.89
C ILE A 117 13.82 9.10 6.79
N PRO A 118 13.85 8.17 7.77
CA PRO A 118 14.73 7.01 7.65
C PRO A 118 14.32 6.02 6.56
N ALA A 119 13.02 5.88 6.25
CA ALA A 119 12.57 5.03 5.14
C ALA A 119 13.03 5.57 3.78
N ALA A 120 13.02 6.89 3.59
CA ALA A 120 13.54 7.56 2.40
C ALA A 120 15.06 7.38 2.22
N ILE A 121 15.81 7.48 3.33
CA ILE A 121 17.27 7.31 3.37
C ILE A 121 17.65 5.88 3.01
N LYS A 122 16.97 4.88 3.59
CA LYS A 122 17.25 3.46 3.35
C LYS A 122 17.15 3.08 1.87
N LEU A 123 16.12 3.57 1.17
CA LEU A 123 15.95 3.29 -0.27
C LEU A 123 17.07 3.91 -1.11
N ARG A 124 17.46 5.16 -0.82
CA ARG A 124 18.59 5.82 -1.49
C ARG A 124 19.91 5.08 -1.24
N GLN A 125 20.16 4.68 0.00
CA GLN A 125 21.35 3.90 0.36
C GLN A 125 21.38 2.55 -0.37
N ALA A 126 20.26 1.84 -0.43
CA ALA A 126 20.16 0.57 -1.17
C ALA A 126 20.46 0.75 -2.67
N ARG A 127 19.94 1.81 -3.29
CA ARG A 127 20.22 2.17 -4.69
C ARG A 127 21.71 2.47 -4.91
N ALA A 128 22.29 3.32 -4.06
CA ALA A 128 23.69 3.70 -4.13
C ALA A 128 24.64 2.49 -3.94
N ALA A 129 24.28 1.57 -3.04
CA ALA A 129 25.08 0.37 -2.77
C ALA A 129 25.01 -0.67 -3.92
N THR A 130 23.99 -0.62 -4.78
CA THR A 130 23.80 -1.59 -5.87
C THR A 130 23.24 -0.93 -7.14
N PRO A 131 24.01 -0.04 -7.80
CA PRO A 131 23.50 0.82 -8.88
C PRO A 131 23.09 0.06 -10.15
N ARG A 132 23.63 -1.15 -10.36
CA ARG A 132 23.33 -2.00 -11.53
C ARG A 132 22.13 -2.93 -11.32
N ARG A 133 21.53 -2.96 -10.13
CA ARG A 133 20.36 -3.80 -9.84
C ARG A 133 19.07 -3.03 -10.07
N ARG A 134 18.01 -3.77 -10.40
CA ARG A 134 16.64 -3.23 -10.40
C ARG A 134 16.24 -2.99 -8.94
N HIS A 135 15.66 -1.82 -8.66
CA HIS A 135 15.22 -1.43 -7.32
C HIS A 135 13.73 -1.28 -7.26
N ILE A 136 13.17 -1.58 -6.09
CA ILE A 136 11.74 -1.36 -5.84
C ILE A 136 11.45 0.12 -6.13
N ASN A 137 10.36 0.37 -6.86
CA ASN A 137 9.99 1.74 -7.18
C ASN A 137 9.52 2.46 -5.90
N ASP A 138 9.45 3.78 -5.98
CA ASP A 138 9.23 4.61 -4.80
C ASP A 138 7.83 4.41 -4.19
N ILE A 139 6.77 4.25 -5.00
CA ILE A 139 5.41 4.02 -4.48
C ILE A 139 5.27 2.63 -3.83
N ASP A 140 5.89 1.60 -4.41
CA ASP A 140 5.86 0.24 -3.87
C ASP A 140 6.67 0.17 -2.59
N TRP A 141 7.85 0.80 -2.54
CA TRP A 141 8.60 0.92 -1.30
C TRP A 141 7.77 1.63 -0.23
N MET A 142 7.24 2.82 -0.53
CA MET A 142 6.47 3.62 0.41
C MET A 142 5.27 2.84 0.97
N THR A 143 4.47 2.25 0.10
CA THR A 143 3.24 1.55 0.51
C THR A 143 3.54 0.19 1.17
N MET A 144 4.41 -0.63 0.60
CA MET A 144 4.71 -1.96 1.14
C MET A 144 5.49 -1.89 2.46
N SER A 145 6.45 -0.97 2.59
CA SER A 145 7.23 -0.83 3.83
C SER A 145 6.35 -0.37 5.00
N CYS A 146 5.42 0.55 4.77
CA CYS A 146 4.47 1.02 5.80
C CYS A 146 3.49 -0.09 6.21
N LEU A 147 3.01 -0.91 5.26
CA LEU A 147 2.19 -2.09 5.56
C LEU A 147 2.97 -3.10 6.38
N SER A 148 4.17 -3.49 5.93
CA SER A 148 5.03 -4.43 6.63
C SER A 148 5.32 -3.99 8.07
N ALA A 149 5.70 -2.71 8.26
CA ALA A 149 6.00 -2.15 9.57
C ALA A 149 4.83 -2.24 10.56
N SER A 150 3.61 -1.98 10.08
CA SER A 150 2.43 -1.94 10.94
C SER A 150 2.05 -3.27 11.58
N THR A 151 2.59 -4.36 11.05
CA THR A 151 2.27 -5.73 11.48
C THR A 151 3.51 -6.60 11.70
N ARG A 152 4.69 -6.00 11.62
CA ARG A 152 5.95 -6.65 11.94
C ARG A 152 6.01 -6.91 13.46
N PRO A 153 6.40 -8.12 13.89
CA PRO A 153 6.71 -8.38 15.29
C PRO A 153 7.86 -7.48 15.80
N VAL A 154 7.77 -7.00 17.03
CA VAL A 154 8.72 -6.01 17.59
C VAL A 154 10.17 -6.53 17.63
N ASP A 155 10.35 -7.84 17.70
CA ASP A 155 11.62 -8.57 17.77
C ASP A 155 12.32 -8.78 16.40
N VAL A 156 11.67 -8.42 15.29
CA VAL A 156 12.15 -8.70 13.91
C VAL A 156 12.97 -7.54 13.30
N GLY A 157 13.27 -6.51 14.09
CA GLY A 157 14.10 -5.38 13.67
C GLY A 157 13.45 -4.47 12.62
N ALA A 158 14.17 -3.44 12.19
CA ALA A 158 13.65 -2.39 11.30
C ALA A 158 13.42 -2.86 9.86
N VAL A 159 12.45 -2.28 9.17
CA VAL A 159 12.12 -2.58 7.77
C VAL A 159 13.25 -2.09 6.85
N THR A 160 13.65 -2.89 5.86
CA THR A 160 14.69 -2.50 4.89
C THR A 160 14.30 -2.82 3.43
N PRO A 161 14.90 -2.14 2.44
CA PRO A 161 14.70 -2.47 1.02
C PRO A 161 15.29 -3.82 0.60
N ARG A 162 15.93 -4.56 1.52
CA ARG A 162 16.53 -5.89 1.28
C ARG A 162 16.06 -6.89 2.33
N ASP A 163 14.84 -6.69 2.83
CA ASP A 163 14.31 -7.50 3.91
C ASP A 163 13.88 -8.88 3.38
N GLU A 164 14.69 -9.90 3.69
CA GLU A 164 14.53 -11.28 3.18
C GLU A 164 13.72 -12.19 4.13
N PHE A 165 13.54 -11.82 5.40
CA PHE A 165 12.89 -12.69 6.39
C PHE A 165 11.87 -11.99 7.30
N GLY A 166 12.04 -10.69 7.54
CA GLY A 166 11.23 -9.94 8.50
C GLY A 166 9.88 -9.44 7.97
N SER A 167 9.58 -9.73 6.70
CA SER A 167 8.36 -9.27 6.03
C SER A 167 7.34 -10.38 5.75
N ILE A 168 7.57 -11.59 6.29
CA ILE A 168 6.62 -12.71 6.21
C ILE A 168 5.27 -12.26 6.78
N THR A 169 4.24 -12.33 5.93
CA THR A 169 2.90 -11.88 6.27
C THR A 169 2.03 -13.08 6.61
N TYR A 170 1.70 -13.23 7.89
CA TYR A 170 0.85 -14.33 8.36
C TYR A 170 -0.61 -14.16 7.91
N PRO A 171 -1.40 -15.26 7.77
CA PRO A 171 -2.81 -15.19 7.37
C PRO A 171 -3.66 -14.23 8.22
N ARG A 172 -3.42 -14.21 9.54
CA ARG A 172 -4.11 -13.28 10.47
C ARG A 172 -3.84 -11.81 10.15
N VAL A 173 -2.64 -11.50 9.67
CA VAL A 173 -2.26 -10.14 9.25
C VAL A 173 -3.00 -9.74 7.98
N LEU A 174 -3.00 -10.61 6.95
CA LEU A 174 -3.76 -10.36 5.71
C LEU A 174 -5.24 -10.16 6.01
N ARG A 175 -5.85 -11.02 6.83
CA ARG A 175 -7.24 -10.87 7.28
C ARG A 175 -7.48 -9.50 7.91
N ARG A 176 -6.59 -9.05 8.81
CA ARG A 176 -6.71 -7.73 9.45
C ARG A 176 -6.64 -6.59 8.43
N TRP A 177 -5.75 -6.66 7.45
CA TRP A 177 -5.65 -5.64 6.39
C TRP A 177 -6.91 -5.57 5.53
N PHE A 178 -7.41 -6.72 5.05
CA PHE A 178 -8.63 -6.78 4.25
C PHE A 178 -9.85 -6.29 5.01
N VAL A 179 -10.02 -6.70 6.27
CA VAL A 179 -11.13 -6.21 7.11
C VAL A 179 -11.00 -4.70 7.34
N ALA A 180 -9.81 -4.18 7.60
CA ALA A 180 -9.60 -2.75 7.76
C ALA A 180 -9.87 -1.96 6.45
N ALA A 181 -9.65 -2.57 5.28
CA ALA A 181 -10.03 -2.00 3.99
C ALA A 181 -11.55 -2.10 3.69
N GLY A 182 -12.33 -2.72 4.57
CA GLY A 182 -13.78 -2.86 4.47
C GLY A 182 -14.27 -4.17 3.89
N ALA A 183 -13.40 -5.19 3.77
CA ALA A 183 -13.83 -6.53 3.37
C ALA A 183 -14.58 -7.23 4.51
N ALA A 184 -15.58 -8.04 4.15
CA ALA A 184 -16.24 -8.95 5.07
C ALA A 184 -15.61 -10.34 4.98
N VAL A 185 -15.27 -10.94 6.12
CA VAL A 185 -14.78 -12.32 6.16
C VAL A 185 -15.96 -13.25 5.88
N ARG A 186 -15.86 -14.04 4.80
CA ARG A 186 -16.87 -15.05 4.45
C ARG A 186 -16.53 -16.44 4.97
N ALA A 187 -15.24 -16.78 4.99
CA ALA A 187 -14.71 -18.01 5.56
C ALA A 187 -13.26 -17.78 5.99
N ASP A 188 -12.79 -18.53 7.00
CA ASP A 188 -11.39 -18.57 7.41
C ASP A 188 -10.89 -20.01 7.31
N THR A 189 -10.17 -20.30 6.24
CA THR A 189 -9.57 -21.62 5.97
C THR A 189 -8.07 -21.65 6.26
N MET A 190 -7.51 -20.55 6.76
CA MET A 190 -6.06 -20.32 6.81
C MET A 190 -5.52 -20.17 8.24
N GLY A 191 -6.37 -19.94 9.24
CA GLY A 191 -5.98 -19.77 10.66
C GLY A 191 -6.08 -21.03 11.52
N ALA A 192 -6.93 -21.97 11.14
CA ALA A 192 -7.09 -23.29 11.72
C ALA A 192 -7.64 -24.15 10.57
N GLY A 193 -7.05 -25.32 10.31
CA GLY A 193 -7.42 -26.15 9.15
C GLY A 193 -8.92 -26.45 9.06
N LEU A 194 -9.34 -27.07 7.96
CA LEU A 194 -10.69 -27.51 7.54
C LEU A 194 -11.68 -28.03 8.61
N LEU A 195 -11.29 -28.18 9.87
CA LEU A 195 -12.01 -28.78 10.97
C LEU A 195 -12.95 -27.84 11.74
N LYS A 196 -13.12 -26.56 11.35
CA LYS A 196 -14.04 -25.64 12.05
C LYS A 196 -15.02 -24.84 11.18
N SER A 197 -14.96 -24.94 9.85
CA SER A 197 -16.01 -24.38 9.01
C SER A 197 -17.20 -25.36 9.00
N PRO A 198 -18.42 -24.94 9.38
CA PRO A 198 -19.60 -25.77 9.21
C PRO A 198 -19.70 -26.20 7.74
N LEU A 199 -19.94 -27.49 7.48
CA LEU A 199 -20.08 -28.06 6.12
C LEU A 199 -21.00 -27.24 5.20
N ALA A 200 -21.98 -26.56 5.78
CA ALA A 200 -22.86 -25.64 5.07
C ALA A 200 -22.11 -24.49 4.40
N GLU A 201 -21.15 -23.84 5.07
CA GLU A 201 -20.38 -22.71 4.53
C GLU A 201 -19.38 -23.13 3.44
N THR A 202 -18.78 -24.31 3.57
CA THR A 202 -17.92 -24.88 2.53
C THR A 202 -18.73 -25.27 1.29
N LEU A 203 -19.94 -25.79 1.46
CA LEU A 203 -20.84 -26.12 0.34
C LEU A 203 -21.40 -24.90 -0.39
N THR A 204 -21.62 -23.76 0.29
CA THR A 204 -21.98 -22.50 -0.39
C THR A 204 -20.83 -21.90 -1.18
N LEU A 205 -19.58 -22.12 -0.75
CA LEU A 205 -18.39 -21.65 -1.46
C LEU A 205 -18.13 -22.38 -2.78
N MET A 206 -18.64 -23.61 -2.95
CA MET A 206 -18.45 -24.43 -4.16
C MET A 206 -19.54 -24.25 -5.23
N LYS A 207 -20.54 -23.40 -4.99
CA LYS A 207 -21.71 -23.21 -5.89
C LYS A 207 -21.62 -21.97 -6.79
N HIS A 208 -20.45 -21.33 -6.87
CA HIS A 208 -20.19 -20.18 -7.77
C HIS A 208 -18.89 -20.37 -8.55
#